data_AF-A0AAW2JL69-F1
#
_entry.id   AF-A0AAW2JL69-F1
#
_cell.length_a   1.000
_cell.length_b   1.000
_cell.length_c   1.000
_cell.angle_alpha   90.00
_cell.angle_beta   90.00
_cell.angle_gamma   90.00
#
_symmetry.space_group_name_H-M   'P 1'
#
loop_
_entity.id
_entity.type
_entity.pdbx_description
1 polymer ?
#
loop_
_entity_poly.entity_id
_entity_poly.type
_entity_poly.pdbx_seq_one_letter_code
_entity_poly.pdbx_strand_id
1 'polypeptide(L)'
;MKSDGIRELKELISDLMELALKANVADFFPFLRPFDPQGIRRRITVLLDRLHNLLDDIIGQRVRLRTSDQWDRCGDFLDVLLDHSEEHGPEELNYRSIKILFQDLFVAGTMTTTNIVEWAMAELLHNPPILTKAKQELSNKIPPPELIQEQDIPH
;
A
#
# COMPACT_ATOMS: atom_id res chain seq x y z
N MET A 1 -7.34 -6.65 10.50
CA MET A 1 -8.16 -6.49 9.27
C MET A 1 -8.59 -7.88 8.81
N LYS A 2 -9.88 -8.11 8.49
CA LYS A 2 -10.30 -9.41 7.90
C LYS A 2 -9.62 -9.56 6.53
N SER A 3 -9.28 -10.80 6.14
CA SER A 3 -8.61 -11.11 4.86
C SER A 3 -9.28 -10.46 3.65
N ASP A 4 -10.61 -10.38 3.66
CA ASP A 4 -11.40 -9.76 2.59
C ASP A 4 -11.13 -8.26 2.40
N GLY A 5 -10.89 -7.51 3.49
CA GLY A 5 -10.62 -6.06 3.40
C GLY A 5 -9.24 -5.74 2.83
N ILE A 6 -8.24 -6.59 3.07
CA ILE A 6 -6.92 -6.46 2.43
C ILE A 6 -7.02 -6.73 0.93
N ARG A 7 -7.80 -7.75 0.54
CA ARG A 7 -8.02 -8.07 -0.87
C ARG A 7 -8.73 -6.92 -1.59
N GLU A 8 -9.80 -6.39 -1.02
CA GLU A 8 -10.52 -5.25 -1.60
C GLU A 8 -9.63 -4.01 -1.75
N LEU A 9 -8.82 -3.70 -0.72
CA LEU A 9 -7.86 -2.59 -0.79
C LEU A 9 -6.86 -2.76 -1.94
N LYS A 10 -6.30 -3.97 -2.11
CA LYS A 10 -5.36 -4.28 -3.19
C LYS A 10 -6.01 -4.15 -4.57
N GLU A 11 -7.22 -4.67 -4.73
CA GLU A 11 -7.97 -4.58 -5.99
C GLU A 11 -8.26 -3.11 -6.36
N LEU A 12 -8.73 -2.30 -5.40
CA LEU A 12 -8.99 -0.88 -5.62
C LEU A 12 -7.73 -0.10 -6.01
N ILE A 13 -6.59 -0.35 -5.35
CA ILE A 13 -5.31 0.31 -5.68
C ILE A 13 -4.82 -0.12 -7.07
N SER A 14 -4.93 -1.41 -7.41
CA SER A 14 -4.55 -1.93 -8.72
C SER A 14 -5.34 -1.27 -9.84
N ASP A 15 -6.68 -1.24 -9.72
CA ASP A 15 -7.57 -0.63 -10.72
C ASP A 15 -7.33 0.88 -10.86
N LEU A 16 -7.11 1.58 -9.73
CA LEU A 16 -6.83 3.01 -9.71
C LEU A 16 -5.56 3.31 -10.50
N MET A 17 -4.53 2.49 -10.29
CA MET A 17 -3.22 2.68 -10.91
C MET A 17 -3.22 2.29 -12.38
N GLU A 18 -3.93 1.23 -12.77
CA GLU A 18 -4.14 0.92 -14.19
C GLU A 18 -4.74 2.12 -14.94
N LEU A 19 -5.74 2.78 -14.35
CA LEU A 19 -6.37 3.96 -14.93
C LEU A 19 -5.48 5.20 -14.88
N ALA A 20 -4.72 5.40 -13.79
CA ALA A 20 -3.82 6.54 -13.63
C ALA A 20 -2.63 6.49 -14.60
N LEU A 21 -2.14 5.29 -14.93
CA LEU A 21 -1.06 5.10 -15.89
C LEU A 21 -1.54 5.07 -17.35
N LYS A 22 -2.85 4.99 -17.58
CA LYS A 22 -3.42 4.94 -18.93
C LYS A 22 -3.32 6.31 -19.60
N ALA A 23 -2.77 6.34 -20.82
CA ALA A 23 -2.73 7.54 -21.63
C ALA A 23 -4.15 8.11 -21.83
N ASN A 24 -4.34 9.36 -21.42
CA ASN A 24 -5.61 10.07 -21.49
C ASN A 24 -5.53 11.22 -22.49
N VAL A 25 -6.32 11.15 -23.56
CA VAL A 25 -6.37 12.17 -24.63
C VAL A 25 -6.76 13.54 -24.09
N ALA A 26 -7.53 13.61 -23.00
CA ALA A 26 -7.90 14.88 -22.36
C ALA A 26 -6.72 15.57 -21.64
N ASP A 27 -5.63 14.85 -21.38
CA ASP A 27 -4.40 15.42 -20.81
C ASP A 27 -3.59 16.14 -21.90
N PHE A 28 -3.62 15.62 -23.13
CA PHE A 28 -2.98 16.23 -24.31
C PHE A 28 -3.83 17.32 -24.96
N PHE A 29 -5.17 17.19 -24.89
CA PHE A 29 -6.13 18.11 -25.49
C PHE A 29 -7.08 18.65 -24.42
N PRO A 30 -6.74 19.76 -23.73
CA PRO A 30 -7.49 20.25 -22.58
C PRO A 30 -8.96 20.56 -22.86
N PHE A 31 -9.32 20.91 -24.09
CA PHE A 31 -10.71 21.16 -24.48
C PHE A 31 -11.59 19.90 -24.44
N LEU A 32 -11.00 18.70 -24.42
CA LEU A 32 -11.71 17.43 -24.26
C LEU A 32 -12.00 17.07 -22.79
N ARG A 33 -11.38 17.75 -21.81
CA ARG A 33 -11.54 17.45 -20.37
C ARG A 33 -12.99 17.42 -19.88
N PRO A 34 -13.90 18.33 -20.29
CA PRO A 34 -15.29 18.28 -19.85
C PRO A 34 -16.03 17.02 -20.34
N PHE A 35 -15.63 16.48 -21.49
CA PHE A 35 -16.30 15.34 -22.13
C PHE A 35 -15.87 13.98 -21.59
N ASP A 36 -14.68 13.89 -20.97
CA ASP A 36 -14.11 12.65 -20.45
C ASP A 36 -14.23 11.49 -21.48
N PRO A 37 -13.64 11.62 -22.68
CA PRO A 37 -13.92 10.73 -23.82
C PRO A 37 -13.52 9.26 -23.55
N GLN A 38 -12.56 9.03 -22.66
CA GLN A 38 -12.14 7.69 -22.24
C GLN A 38 -12.80 7.23 -20.94
N GLY A 39 -13.61 8.08 -20.30
CA GLY A 39 -14.25 7.81 -19.02
C GLY A 39 -13.27 7.64 -17.86
N ILE A 40 -12.00 8.01 -18.03
CA ILE A 40 -10.93 7.77 -17.04
C ILE A 40 -11.24 8.56 -15.77
N ARG A 41 -11.61 9.84 -15.90
CA ARG A 41 -11.91 10.69 -14.74
C ARG A 41 -13.08 10.11 -13.96
N ARG A 42 -14.18 9.77 -14.63
CA ARG A 42 -15.36 9.20 -13.97
C ARG A 42 -15.05 7.89 -13.24
N ARG A 43 -14.24 7.00 -13.84
CA ARG A 43 -13.87 5.73 -13.22
C ARG A 43 -12.95 5.92 -12.01
N ILE A 44 -11.94 6.79 -12.13
CA ILE A 44 -11.05 7.17 -11.02
C ILE A 44 -11.86 7.71 -9.85
N THR A 45 -12.85 8.59 -10.09
CA THR A 45 -13.72 9.11 -9.03
C THR A 45 -14.43 7.98 -8.28
N VAL A 46 -15.04 7.02 -8.99
CA VAL A 46 -15.74 5.89 -8.35
C VAL A 46 -14.78 5.02 -7.52
N LEU A 47 -13.57 4.78 -8.00
CA LEU A 47 -12.57 4.00 -7.27
C LEU A 47 -12.05 4.73 -6.03
N LEU A 48 -11.77 6.03 -6.15
CA LEU A 48 -11.35 6.87 -5.04
C LEU A 48 -12.43 6.97 -3.96
N ASP A 49 -13.70 7.09 -4.34
CA ASP A 49 -14.81 7.11 -3.36
C ASP A 49 -14.87 5.79 -2.57
N ARG A 50 -14.73 4.65 -3.25
CA ARG A 50 -14.68 3.33 -2.60
C ARG A 50 -13.46 3.19 -1.69
N LEU A 51 -12.29 3.62 -2.16
CA LEU A 51 -11.06 3.58 -1.39
C LEU A 51 -11.16 4.45 -0.14
N HIS A 52 -11.65 5.69 -0.27
CA HIS A 52 -11.84 6.59 0.87
C HIS A 52 -12.80 6.00 1.90
N ASN A 53 -13.92 5.41 1.49
CA ASN A 53 -14.86 4.75 2.41
C ASN A 53 -14.19 3.60 3.17
N LEU A 54 -13.42 2.76 2.48
CA LEU A 54 -12.69 1.66 3.10
C LEU A 54 -11.65 2.19 4.12
N LEU A 55 -10.92 3.25 3.77
CA LEU A 55 -9.97 3.87 4.69
C LEU A 55 -10.66 4.53 5.88
N ASP A 56 -11.79 5.20 5.67
CA ASP A 56 -12.59 5.80 6.75
C ASP A 56 -13.07 4.72 7.73
N ASP A 57 -13.49 3.55 7.22
CA ASP A 57 -13.87 2.40 8.05
C ASP A 57 -12.68 1.85 8.86
N ILE A 58 -11.50 1.70 8.24
CA ILE A 58 -10.28 1.22 8.93
C ILE A 58 -9.86 2.19 10.04
N ILE A 59 -9.74 3.47 9.71
CA ILE A 59 -9.28 4.50 10.66
C ILE A 59 -10.33 4.66 11.76
N GLY A 60 -11.61 4.72 11.40
CA GLY A 60 -12.72 4.81 12.35
C GLY A 60 -12.79 3.62 13.29
N GLN A 61 -12.58 2.40 12.79
CA GLN A 61 -12.49 1.21 13.63
C GLN A 61 -11.30 1.30 14.59
N ARG A 62 -10.13 1.74 14.11
CA ARG A 62 -8.95 1.92 14.98
C ARG A 62 -9.26 2.92 16.10
N VAL A 63 -9.75 4.11 15.78
CA VAL A 63 -10.11 5.15 16.77
C VAL A 63 -11.11 4.64 17.80
N ARG A 64 -12.13 3.87 17.41
CA ARG A 64 -13.08 3.26 18.36
C ARG A 64 -12.42 2.23 19.28
N LEU A 65 -11.55 1.39 18.74
CA LEU A 65 -10.78 0.45 19.55
C LEU A 65 -9.92 1.19 20.56
N ARG A 66 -9.36 2.36 20.21
CA ARG A 66 -8.55 3.16 21.14
C ARG A 66 -9.27 3.61 22.40
N THR A 67 -10.58 3.80 22.31
CA THR A 67 -11.41 4.20 23.45
C THR A 67 -11.90 3.03 24.30
N SER A 68 -11.55 1.79 23.94
CA SER A 68 -11.94 0.57 24.66
C SER A 68 -10.93 0.23 25.76
N ASP A 69 -11.41 -0.22 26.92
CA ASP A 69 -10.56 -0.73 28.02
C ASP A 69 -9.70 -1.95 27.62
N GLN A 70 -10.00 -2.59 26.48
CA GLN A 70 -9.29 -3.76 25.96
C GLN A 70 -8.39 -3.42 24.76
N TRP A 71 -8.02 -2.15 24.56
CA TRP A 71 -7.14 -1.79 23.46
C TRP A 71 -5.73 -2.34 23.67
N ASP A 72 -5.31 -3.22 22.77
CA ASP A 72 -3.90 -3.56 22.57
C ASP A 72 -3.34 -2.80 21.36
N ARG A 73 -2.24 -2.08 21.57
CA ARG A 73 -1.62 -1.21 20.56
C ARG A 73 -1.02 -2.07 19.45
N CYS A 74 -1.32 -1.75 18.19
CA CYS A 74 -0.77 -2.48 17.05
C CYS A 74 0.69 -2.06 16.76
N GLY A 75 1.06 -0.82 17.12
CA GLY A 75 2.40 -0.27 16.92
C GLY A 75 2.73 -0.04 15.44
N ASP A 76 1.70 0.08 14.60
CA ASP A 76 1.83 0.27 13.17
C ASP A 76 1.81 1.76 12.77
N PHE A 77 1.98 2.02 11.48
CA PHE A 77 2.01 3.39 10.95
C PHE A 77 0.74 4.19 11.26
N LEU A 78 -0.43 3.56 11.25
CA LEU A 78 -1.67 4.24 11.60
C LEU A 78 -1.67 4.64 13.08
N ASP A 79 -1.11 3.80 13.95
CA ASP A 79 -0.97 4.17 15.35
C ASP A 79 -0.07 5.39 15.52
N VAL A 80 1.07 5.44 14.82
CA VAL A 80 1.98 6.60 14.87
C VAL A 80 1.29 7.89 14.42
N LEU A 81 0.52 7.86 13.33
CA LEU A 81 -0.20 9.04 12.84
C LEU A 81 -1.27 9.54 13.82
N LEU A 82 -2.01 8.61 14.44
CA LEU A 82 -3.04 8.94 15.41
C LEU A 82 -2.42 9.47 16.71
N ASP A 83 -1.33 8.86 17.18
CA ASP A 83 -0.59 9.32 18.38
C ASP A 83 -0.08 10.75 18.18
N HIS A 84 0.49 11.06 17.01
CA HIS A 84 0.95 12.42 16.67
C HIS A 84 -0.20 13.44 16.69
N SER A 85 -1.36 13.08 16.14
CA SER A 85 -2.55 13.94 16.15
C SER A 85 -3.11 14.17 17.56
N GLU A 86 -3.00 13.18 18.45
CA GLU A 86 -3.44 13.28 19.84
C GLU A 86 -2.49 14.15 20.68
N GLU A 87 -1.17 14.05 20.43
CA GLU A 87 -0.15 14.82 21.15
C GLU A 87 -0.09 16.30 20.72
N HIS A 88 -0.15 16.57 19.41
CA HIS A 88 0.07 17.91 18.85
C HIS A 88 -1.21 18.63 18.41
N GLY A 89 -2.33 17.91 18.36
CA GLY A 89 -3.63 18.46 17.99
C GLY A 89 -3.89 18.52 16.47
N PRO A 90 -5.16 18.77 16.08
CA PRO A 90 -5.61 18.68 14.69
C PRO A 90 -5.10 19.83 13.79
N GLU A 91 -4.54 20.90 14.35
CA GLU A 91 -3.92 21.97 13.55
C GLU A 91 -2.65 21.49 12.85
N GLU A 92 -1.90 20.58 13.49
CA GLU A 92 -0.69 19.99 12.92
C GLU A 92 -1.03 18.79 12.04
N LEU A 93 -1.86 17.88 12.54
CA LEU A 93 -2.24 16.67 11.80
C LEU A 93 -3.70 16.30 12.06
N ASN A 94 -4.62 16.76 11.19
CA ASN A 94 -6.02 16.38 11.27
C ASN A 94 -6.32 15.04 10.58
N TYR A 95 -7.53 14.53 10.83
CA TYR A 95 -8.05 13.28 10.26
C TYR A 95 -7.92 13.20 8.73
N ARG A 96 -8.14 14.31 8.01
CA ARG A 96 -8.01 14.33 6.55
C ARG A 96 -6.56 14.09 6.12
N SER A 97 -5.61 14.75 6.78
CA SER A 97 -4.18 14.54 6.56
C SER A 97 -3.75 13.12 6.89
N ILE A 98 -4.22 12.55 8.01
CA ILE A 98 -3.96 11.15 8.38
C ILE A 98 -4.43 10.21 7.28
N LYS A 99 -5.66 10.38 6.77
CA LYS A 99 -6.20 9.55 5.69
C LYS A 99 -5.35 9.63 4.43
N ILE A 100 -4.95 10.83 4.01
CA ILE A 100 -4.14 11.03 2.81
C ILE A 100 -2.76 10.37 2.98
N LEU A 101 -2.08 10.58 4.10
CA LEU A 101 -0.76 9.97 4.37
C LEU A 101 -0.85 8.44 4.40
N PHE A 102 -1.90 7.91 5.04
CA PHE A 102 -2.15 6.48 5.10
C PHE A 102 -2.41 5.91 3.69
N GLN A 103 -3.24 6.58 2.89
CA GLN A 103 -3.49 6.21 1.49
C GLN A 103 -2.19 6.20 0.67
N ASP A 104 -1.41 7.27 0.74
CA ASP A 104 -0.17 7.43 -0.03
C ASP A 104 0.82 6.29 0.27
N LEU A 105 0.96 5.90 1.53
CA LEU A 105 1.80 4.77 1.92
C LEU A 105 1.35 3.46 1.25
N PHE A 106 0.05 3.15 1.28
CA PHE A 106 -0.46 1.91 0.68
C PHE A 106 -0.34 1.87 -0.84
N VAL A 107 -0.66 2.99 -1.50
CA VAL A 107 -0.56 3.09 -2.97
C VAL A 107 0.89 2.96 -3.42
N ALA A 108 1.82 3.67 -2.78
CA ALA A 108 3.24 3.64 -3.14
C ALA A 108 3.91 2.29 -2.80
N GLY A 109 3.59 1.73 -1.63
CA GLY A 109 4.25 0.52 -1.11
C GLY A 109 3.84 -0.78 -1.80
N THR A 110 2.59 -0.88 -2.27
CA THR A 110 2.06 -2.17 -2.77
C THR A 110 2.59 -2.52 -4.17
N MET A 111 2.59 -1.56 -5.09
CA MET A 111 2.92 -1.86 -6.50
C MET A 111 4.41 -2.01 -6.76
N THR A 112 5.22 -1.14 -6.17
CA THR A 112 6.68 -1.11 -6.41
C THR A 112 7.34 -2.40 -5.91
N THR A 113 6.99 -2.83 -4.70
CA THR A 113 7.52 -4.06 -4.10
C THR A 113 7.07 -5.31 -4.87
N THR A 114 5.80 -5.37 -5.29
CA THR A 114 5.28 -6.49 -6.09
C THR A 114 6.03 -6.63 -7.41
N ASN A 115 6.19 -5.52 -8.16
CA ASN A 115 6.90 -5.54 -9.44
C ASN A 115 8.38 -5.93 -9.26
N ILE A 116 9.06 -5.39 -8.24
CA ILE A 116 10.47 -5.71 -7.99
C ILE A 116 10.65 -7.20 -7.70
N VAL A 117 9.78 -7.78 -6.87
CA VAL A 117 9.84 -9.21 -6.54
C VAL A 117 9.56 -10.07 -7.77
N GLU A 118 8.56 -9.70 -8.58
CA GLU A 118 8.24 -10.40 -9.82
C GLU A 118 9.43 -10.42 -10.79
N TRP A 119 10.05 -9.25 -11.02
CA TRP A 119 11.24 -9.14 -11.87
C TRP A 119 12.44 -9.90 -11.30
N ALA A 120 12.68 -9.79 -9.99
CA ALA A 120 13.76 -10.52 -9.33
C ALA A 120 13.60 -12.03 -9.51
N MET A 121 12.39 -12.55 -9.32
CA MET A 121 12.10 -13.97 -9.53
C MET A 121 12.20 -14.39 -10.99
N ALA A 122 11.71 -13.56 -11.92
CA ALA A 122 11.84 -13.82 -13.36
C ALA A 122 13.32 -13.91 -13.77
N GLU A 123 14.16 -12.98 -13.30
CA GLU A 123 15.60 -12.95 -13.60
C GLU A 123 16.33 -14.15 -12.99
N LEU A 124 15.99 -14.53 -11.75
CA LEU A 124 16.56 -15.71 -11.09
C LEU A 124 16.20 -17.02 -11.82
N LEU A 125 14.95 -17.16 -12.26
CA LEU A 125 14.50 -18.33 -13.02
C LEU A 125 15.13 -18.39 -14.41
N HIS A 126 15.41 -17.25 -15.03
CA HIS A 126 16.10 -17.18 -16.31
C HIS A 126 17.60 -17.48 -16.22
N ASN A 127 18.22 -17.31 -15.03
CA ASN A 127 19.64 -17.53 -14.79
C ASN A 127 19.91 -18.60 -13.70
N PRO A 128 19.79 -19.90 -14.02
CA PRO A 128 19.96 -21.00 -13.06
C PRO A 128 21.27 -20.98 -12.23
N PRO A 129 22.44 -20.58 -12.77
CA PRO A 129 23.66 -20.46 -11.97
C PRO A 129 23.56 -19.43 -10.84
N ILE A 130 22.93 -18.28 -11.12
CA ILE A 130 22.72 -17.21 -10.12
C ILE A 130 21.75 -17.69 -9.04
N LEU A 131 20.64 -18.31 -9.43
CA LEU A 131 19.69 -18.90 -8.49
C LEU A 131 20.33 -19.97 -7.59
N THR A 132 21.20 -20.81 -8.15
CA THR A 132 21.93 -21.83 -7.38
C THR A 132 22.86 -21.18 -6.35
N LYS A 133 23.60 -20.13 -6.75
CA LYS A 133 24.45 -19.36 -5.84
C LYS A 133 23.64 -18.72 -4.71
N ALA A 134 22.51 -18.08 -5.02
CA ALA A 134 21.64 -17.45 -4.02
C ALA A 134 21.11 -18.46 -2.99
N LYS A 135 20.68 -19.65 -3.44
CA LYS A 135 20.26 -20.74 -2.53
C LYS A 135 21.40 -21.24 -1.64
N GLN A 136 22.61 -21.37 -2.19
CA GLN A 136 23.79 -21.76 -1.42
C GLN A 136 24.16 -20.71 -0.38
N GLU A 137 24.17 -19.42 -0.74
CA GLU A 137 24.43 -18.31 0.18
C GLU A 137 23.44 -18.30 1.35
N LEU A 138 22.14 -18.45 1.06
CA LEU A 138 21.10 -18.58 2.07
C LEU A 138 21.33 -19.79 2.97
N SER A 139 21.57 -20.98 2.39
CA SER A 139 21.76 -22.22 3.17
C SER A 139 23.02 -22.18 4.05
N ASN A 140 24.06 -21.45 3.64
CA ASN A 140 25.30 -21.31 4.39
C ASN A 140 25.16 -20.35 5.58
N LYS A 141 24.34 -19.31 5.46
CA LYS A 141 24.12 -18.33 6.53
C LYS A 141 22.99 -18.70 7.47
N ILE A 142 21.90 -19.25 6.93
CA ILE A 142 20.66 -19.55 7.63
C ILE A 142 20.30 -21.01 7.27
N PRO A 143 20.81 -21.99 8.03
CA PRO A 143 20.51 -23.39 7.77
C PRO A 143 19.03 -23.68 8.09
N PRO A 144 18.35 -24.53 7.30
CA PRO A 144 17.01 -25.00 7.64
C PRO A 144 16.99 -25.66 9.03
N PRO A 145 15.91 -25.52 9.84
CA PRO A 145 14.58 -25.04 9.48
C PRO A 145 14.30 -23.57 9.85
N GLU A 146 15.33 -22.75 10.06
CA GLU A 146 15.14 -21.38 10.52
C GLU A 146 14.47 -20.49 9.46
N LEU A 147 13.50 -19.68 9.90
CA LEU A 147 12.86 -18.66 9.07
C LEU A 147 13.80 -17.47 8.95
N ILE A 148 13.97 -16.97 7.72
CA ILE A 148 14.75 -15.76 7.44
C ILE A 148 14.09 -14.57 8.16
N GLN A 149 14.88 -13.80 8.88
CA GLN A 149 14.49 -12.57 9.57
C GLN A 149 15.21 -11.36 8.99
N GLU A 150 14.65 -10.16 9.16
CA GLU A 150 15.26 -8.92 8.65
C GLU A 150 16.66 -8.68 9.24
N GLN A 151 16.89 -9.09 10.49
CA GLN A 151 18.18 -8.99 11.17
C GLN A 151 19.30 -9.85 10.54
N ASP A 152 18.96 -10.79 9.65
CA ASP A 152 19.95 -11.61 8.95
C ASP A 152 20.64 -10.85 7.80
N ILE A 153 20.13 -9.66 7.46
CA ILE A 153 20.73 -8.74 6.51
C ILE A 153 21.87 -7.98 7.21
N PRO A 154 23.13 -8.10 6.75
CA PRO A 154 24.24 -7.37 7.36
C PRO A 154 24.08 -5.85 7.15
N HIS A 155 24.23 -5.09 8.23
CA HIS A 155 24.21 -3.62 8.26
C HIS A 155 25.52 -3.01 7.76
#